data_AF-A0A1W9KY50-F1
#
_entry.id   AF-A0A1W9KY50-F1
#
_cell.length_a   1.000
_cell.length_b   1.000
_cell.length_c   1.000
_cell.angle_alpha   90.00
_cell.angle_beta   90.00
_cell.angle_gamma   90.00
#
_symmetry.space_group_name_H-M   'P 1'
#
loop_
_entity.id
_entity.type
_entity.pdbx_description
1 polymer ?
#
loop_
_entity_poly.entity_id
_entity_poly.type
_entity_poly.pdbx_seq_one_letter_code
_entity_poly.pdbx_strand_id
1 'polypeptide(L)' 'MNSTTFWLAIGLVLLVEGFMPFVSPSTWRQTFAQILRLTDGQLRFFGLISLLLGLLLIWWLA' A
#
# COMPACT_ATOMS: atom_id res chain seq x y z
N MET A 1 -9.42 -17.22 12.19
CA MET A 1 -8.84 -15.89 12.48
C MET A 1 -9.61 -15.28 13.63
N ASN A 2 -8.92 -14.77 14.65
CA ASN A 2 -9.57 -14.15 15.81
C ASN A 2 -10.02 -12.73 15.44
N SER A 3 -11.16 -12.25 15.96
CA SER A 3 -11.66 -10.89 15.69
C SER A 3 -10.62 -9.81 16.00
N THR A 4 -9.78 -10.03 17.00
CA THR A 4 -8.65 -9.15 17.36
C THR A 4 -7.62 -9.02 16.24
N THR A 5 -7.30 -10.11 15.54
CA THR A 5 -6.32 -10.10 14.44
C THR A 5 -6.81 -9.25 13.27
N PHE A 6 -8.12 -9.31 12.98
CA PHE A 6 -8.74 -8.48 11.95
C PHE A 6 -8.64 -6.99 12.28
N TRP A 7 -9.03 -6.61 13.49
CA TRP A 7 -8.93 -5.21 13.94
C TRP A 7 -7.49 -4.69 13.99
N LEU A 8 -6.54 -5.54 14.38
CA LEU A 8 -5.12 -5.19 14.41
C LEU A 8 -4.57 -4.98 12.99
N ALA A 9 -4.93 -5.83 12.04
CA ALA A 9 -4.55 -5.67 10.64
C ALA A 9 -5.07 -4.34 10.07
N ILE A 10 -6.34 -3.98 10.33
CA ILE A 10 -6.89 -2.68 9.95
C ILE A 10 -6.13 -1.53 10.59
N GLY A 11 -5.86 -1.63 11.89
CA GLY A 11 -5.10 -0.60 12.61
C GLY A 11 -3.71 -0.36 12.02
N LEU A 12 -3.00 -1.42 11.64
CA LEU A 12 -1.69 -1.32 11.00
C LEU A 12 -1.76 -0.67 9.61
N VAL A 13 -2.75 -1.04 8.79
CA VAL A 13 -2.95 -0.41 7.47
C VAL A 13 -3.18 1.09 7.62
N LEU A 14 -4.06 1.50 8.54
CA LEU A 14 -4.34 2.92 8.80
C LEU A 14 -3.09 3.68 9.31
N LEU A 15 -2.31 3.05 10.19
CA LEU A 15 -1.09 3.66 10.73
C LEU A 15 -0.06 3.86 9.61
N VAL A 16 0.15 2.86 8.76
CA VAL A 16 1.08 2.95 7.61
C VAL A 16 0.60 3.98 6.58
N GLU A 17 -0.68 3.98 6.22
CA GLU A 17 -1.25 4.94 5.28
C GLU A 17 -1.19 6.39 5.81
N GLY A 18 -1.40 6.58 7.12
CA GLY A 18 -1.34 7.88 7.78
C GLY A 18 0.08 8.36 8.11
N PHE A 19 1.07 7.47 8.16
CA PHE A 19 2.43 7.80 8.62
C PHE A 19 3.14 8.78 7.68
N MET A 20 3.19 8.48 6.38
CA MET A 20 3.81 9.36 5.37
C MET A 20 3.22 10.79 5.33
N PRO A 21 1.89 10.97 5.22
CA PRO A 21 1.30 12.31 5.20
C PRO A 21 1.47 13.06 6.52
N PHE A 22 1.57 12.36 7.64
CA PHE A 22 1.84 12.98 8.95
C PHE A 22 3.29 13.46 9.09
N VAL A 23 4.28 12.62 8.73
CA VAL A 23 5.71 12.95 8.89
C VAL A 23 6.19 13.98 7.88
N SER A 24 5.84 13.82 6.59
CA SER A 24 6.26 14.75 5.54
C SER A 24 5.15 14.95 4.50
N PRO A 25 4.21 15.87 4.75
CA PRO A 25 3.10 16.11 3.84
C PRO A 25 3.55 16.71 2.50
N SER A 26 4.68 17.44 2.45
CA SER A 26 5.23 17.99 1.21
C SER A 26 5.80 16.88 0.31
N THR A 27 6.63 15.99 0.84
CA THR A 27 7.17 14.83 0.11
C THR A 27 6.04 13.93 -0.36
N TRP A 28 5.07 13.63 0.51
CA TRP A 28 3.91 12.81 0.16
C TRP A 28 3.14 13.40 -1.04
N ARG A 29 2.83 14.71 -1.01
CA ARG A 29 2.17 15.39 -2.14
C ARG A 29 2.97 15.30 -3.44
N GLN A 30 4.30 15.45 -3.37
CA GLN A 30 5.16 15.35 -4.55
C GLN A 30 5.16 13.93 -5.15
N THR A 31 5.30 12.91 -4.30
CA THR A 31 5.22 11.50 -4.73
C THR A 31 3.86 11.19 -5.33
N PHE A 32 2.78 11.65 -4.72
CA PHE A 32 1.43 11.46 -5.24
C PHE A 32 1.23 12.13 -6.60
N ALA A 33 1.73 13.36 -6.76
CA ALA A 33 1.70 14.07 -8.04
C ALA A 33 2.54 13.36 -9.13
N GLN A 34 3.62 12.67 -8.76
CA GLN A 34 4.38 11.84 -9.69
C GLN A 34 3.59 10.58 -10.10
N ILE A 35 2.91 9.93 -9.15
CA ILE A 35 2.04 8.77 -9.42
C ILE A 35 0.92 9.16 -10.40
N LEU A 36 0.30 10.33 -10.23
CA LEU A 36 -0.74 10.83 -11.13
C LEU A 36 -0.24 11.17 -12.55
N ARG A 37 1.08 11.29 -12.74
CA ARG A 37 1.68 11.50 -14.07
C ARG A 37 2.00 10.19 -14.79
N LEU A 38 1.89 9.04 -14.12
CA LEU A 38 2.09 7.75 -14.74
C LEU A 38 0.96 7.46 -15.74
N THR A 39 1.28 6.78 -16.83
CA THR A 39 0.24 6.31 -17.76
C THR A 39 -0.56 5.17 -17.14
N ASP A 40 -1.79 4.96 -17.62
CA ASP A 40 -2.65 3.86 -17.13
C ASP A 40 -1.96 2.49 -17.19
N GLY A 41 -1.12 2.27 -18.21
CA GLY A 41 -0.33 1.05 -18.34
C GLY A 41 0.71 0.88 -17.21
N GLN A 42 1.41 1.96 -16.84
CA GLN A 42 2.40 1.93 -15.75
C GLN A 42 1.73 1.74 -14.39
N LEU A 43 0.61 2.42 -14.15
CA LEU A 43 -0.15 2.27 -12.91
C LEU A 43 -0.69 0.83 -12.76
N ARG A 44 -1.22 0.24 -13.84
CA ARG A 44 -1.66 -1.16 -13.87
C ARG A 44 -0.51 -2.14 -13.64
N PHE A 45 0.67 -1.87 -14.19
CA PHE A 45 1.83 -2.73 -13.98
C PHE A 45 2.32 -2.67 -12.53
N PHE A 46 2.34 -1.47 -11.92
CA PHE A 46 2.66 -1.33 -10.51
C PHE A 46 1.66 -2.08 -9.61
N GLY A 47 0.36 -1.96 -9.93
CA GLY A 47 -0.69 -2.74 -9.29
C GLY A 47 -0.51 -4.26 -9.45
N LEU A 48 -0.14 -4.71 -10.66
CA LEU A 48 0.12 -6.12 -10.94
C LEU A 48 1.29 -6.67 -10.10
N ILE A 49 2.39 -5.93 -10.00
CA ILE A 49 3.52 -6.32 -9.16
C ILE A 49 3.08 -6.44 -7.69
N SER A 50 2.34 -5.46 -7.17
CA SER A 50 1.83 -5.50 -5.79
C SER A 50 0.90 -6.71 -5.55
N LEU A 51 0.03 -7.03 -6.50
CA LEU A 51 -0.83 -8.22 -6.44
C LEU A 51 -0.01 -9.51 -6.45
N LEU A 52 0.98 -9.63 -7.33
CA LEU A 52 1.84 -10.81 -7.42
C LEU A 52 2.70 -11.00 -6.15
N LEU A 53 3.26 -9.93 -5.61
CA LEU A 53 4.01 -9.97 -4.35
C LEU A 53 3.10 -10.38 -3.18
N GLY A 54 1.89 -9.83 -3.11
CA GLY A 54 0.89 -10.24 -2.13
C GLY A 54 0.53 -11.71 -2.23
N LEU A 55 0.28 -12.20 -3.46
CA LEU A 55 -0.03 -13.60 -3.72
C LEU A 55 1.13 -14.52 -3.32
N LEU A 56 2.37 -14.15 -3.67
CA LEU A 56 3.57 -14.91 -3.35
C LEU A 56 3.82 -14.95 -1.84
N LEU A 57 3.58 -13.85 -1.14
CA LEU A 57 3.70 -13.77 0.31
C LEU A 57 2.63 -14.61 1.02
N ILE A 58 1.39 -14.60 0.53
CA ILE A 58 0.35 -15.51 1.01
C ILE A 58 0.76 -16.96 0.77
N TRP A 59 1.22 -17.30 -0.44
CA TRP A 59 1.65 -18.66 -0.77
C TRP A 59 2.84 -19.14 0.08
N TRP A 60 3.73 -18.22 0.49
CA TRP A 60 4.86 -18.54 1.36
C TRP A 60 4.46 -18.73 2.84
N LEU A 61 3.44 -17.99 3.31
CA LEU A 61 3.02 -17.99 4.72
C LEU A 61 1.85 -18.92 5.03
N ALA A 62 1.08 -19.33 4.01
CA ALA A 62 -0.07 -20.24 4.11
C ALA A 62 0.36 -21.71 3.93
#